data_AF-A0A4R6QZM5-F1
#
_entry.id   AF-A0A4R6QZM5-F1
#
_cell.length_a   1.000
_cell.length_b   1.000
_cell.length_c   1.000
_cell.angle_alpha   90.00
_cell.angle_beta   90.00
_cell.angle_gamma   90.00
#
_symmetry.space_group_name_H-M   'P 1'
#
loop_
_entity.id
_entity.type
_entity.pdbx_description
1 polymer ?
#
loop_
_entity_poly.entity_id
_entity_poly.type
_entity_poly.pdbx_seq_one_letter_code
_entity_poly.pdbx_strand_id
1 'polypeptide(L)' 'MTSPLRARAPRIRGARALFTGRAGGVSKGEHAALNLARHVGDDAQAVEEN' A
#
# COMPACT_ATOMS: atom_id res chain seq x y z
N MET A 1 -8.86 -13.29 0.51
CA MET A 1 -9.18 -12.10 1.31
C MET A 1 -8.06 -11.89 2.32
N THR A 2 -7.22 -10.86 2.14
CA THR A 2 -6.06 -10.62 3.03
C THR A 2 -6.28 -9.30 3.76
N SER A 3 -6.34 -9.37 5.10
CA SER A 3 -6.59 -8.25 6.00
C SER A 3 -5.32 -7.39 6.19
N PRO A 4 -5.40 -6.05 6.24
CA PRO A 4 -4.24 -5.21 6.49
C PRO A 4 -3.66 -5.48 7.89
N LEU A 5 -2.32 -5.56 7.98
CA LEU A 5 -1.62 -5.75 9.25
C LEU A 5 -1.67 -4.45 10.06
N ARG A 6 -2.26 -4.50 11.26
CA ARG A 6 -2.30 -3.37 12.18
C ARG A 6 -0.96 -3.20 12.89
N ALA A 7 -0.31 -2.06 12.65
CA ALA A 7 0.81 -1.60 13.46
C ALA A 7 0.35 -1.37 14.91
N ARG A 8 1.06 -1.94 15.89
CA ARG A 8 0.92 -1.50 17.30
C ARG A 8 1.87 -0.35 17.54
N ALA A 9 1.44 0.87 17.23
CA ALA A 9 2.15 2.07 17.65
C ALA A 9 2.02 2.25 19.19
N PRO A 10 3.02 2.85 19.87
CA PRO A 10 2.83 3.42 21.21
C PRO A 10 1.57 4.27 21.22
N ARG A 11 0.81 4.28 22.32
CA ARG A 11 -0.51 4.93 22.40
C ARG A 11 -0.42 6.46 22.27
N ILE A 12 -0.20 6.95 21.05
CA ILE A 12 -0.44 8.34 20.67
C ILE A 12 -1.96 8.48 20.62
N ARG A 13 -2.56 9.12 21.62
CA ARG A 13 -4.02 9.29 21.70
C ARG A 13 -4.54 9.91 20.40
N GLY A 14 -5.52 9.26 19.78
CA GLY A 14 -6.16 9.73 18.54
C GLY A 14 -5.42 9.35 17.24
N ALA A 15 -4.21 8.80 17.30
CA ALA A 15 -3.49 8.41 16.09
C ALA A 15 -3.92 7.02 15.58
N ARG A 16 -3.99 6.86 14.26
CA ARG A 16 -4.16 5.58 13.57
C ARG A 16 -2.91 5.30 12.74
N ALA A 17 -2.37 4.10 12.86
CA ALA A 17 -1.25 3.64 12.06
C ALA A 17 -1.64 2.35 11.32
N LEU A 18 -1.27 2.27 10.05
CA LEU A 18 -1.48 1.10 9.19
C LEU A 18 -0.23 0.84 8.35
N PHE A 19 -0.05 -0.41 7.96
CA PHE A 19 0.88 -0.81 6.91
C PHE A 19 0.09 -1.40 5.75
N THR A 20 0.50 -1.06 4.53
CA THR A 20 -0.06 -1.69 3.33
C THR A 20 0.57 -3.05 3.10
N GLY A 21 -0.21 -3.97 2.56
CA GLY A 21 0.28 -5.19 1.92
C GLY A 21 0.26 -5.03 0.40
N ARG A 22 0.59 -6.09 -0.33
CA ARG A 22 0.63 -6.05 -1.82
C ARG A 22 -0.71 -6.21 -2.52
N ALA A 23 -1.74 -6.68 -1.83
CA ALA A 23 -3.06 -6.93 -2.43
C ALA A 23 -3.89 -5.65 -2.52
N GLY A 24 -4.80 -5.60 -3.50
CA GLY A 24 -5.87 -4.59 -3.57
C GLY A 24 -5.60 -3.38 -4.47
N GLY A 25 -4.47 -3.35 -5.18
CA GLY A 25 -4.20 -2.33 -6.19
C GLY A 25 -4.38 -2.81 -7.63
N VAL A 26 -4.06 -1.92 -8.57
CA VAL A 26 -4.26 -2.08 -10.01
C VAL A 26 -2.96 -2.21 -10.81
N SER A 27 -1.81 -2.06 -10.17
CA SER A 27 -0.51 -2.29 -10.83
C SER A 27 -0.38 -3.74 -11.30
N LYS A 28 0.43 -3.96 -12.33
CA LYS A 28 0.56 -5.25 -13.03
C LYS A 28 2.02 -5.73 -13.06
N GLY A 29 2.22 -6.98 -13.49
CA GLY A 29 3.55 -7.58 -13.63
C GLY A 29 4.30 -7.63 -12.30
N GLU A 30 5.58 -7.26 -12.32
CA GLU A 30 6.45 -7.22 -11.14
C GLU A 30 5.94 -6.24 -10.07
N HIS A 31 5.14 -5.25 -10.46
CA HIS A 31 4.52 -4.27 -9.59
C HIS A 31 3.11 -4.67 -9.11
N ALA A 32 2.60 -5.86 -9.43
CA ALA A 32 1.27 -6.29 -8.98
C ALA A 32 1.19 -6.51 -7.44
N ALA A 33 0.20 -5.98 -6.70
CA ALA A 33 -0.99 -5.25 -7.16
C ALA A 33 -1.06 -3.80 -6.62
N LEU A 34 -0.78 -3.59 -5.33
CA LEU A 34 -0.80 -2.27 -4.67
C LEU A 34 0.61 -1.70 -4.56
N ASN A 35 1.08 -1.03 -5.62
CA ASN A 35 2.37 -0.37 -5.63
C ASN A 35 2.21 1.14 -5.44
N LEU A 36 2.86 1.70 -4.41
CA LEU A 36 2.80 3.13 -4.06
C LEU A 36 4.09 3.87 -4.45
N ALA A 37 5.08 3.18 -5.01
CA ALA A 37 6.38 3.76 -5.31
C ALA A 37 6.36 4.47 -6.67
N ARG A 38 6.70 5.77 -6.67
CA ARG A 38 6.73 6.63 -7.87
C ARG A 38 8.04 6.61 -8.67
N HIS A 39 9.01 5.79 -8.29
CA HIS A 39 10.39 5.86 -8.81
C HIS A 39 10.95 4.49 -9.23
N VAL A 40 10.09 3.49 -9.38
CA VAL A 40 10.49 2.10 -9.68
C VAL A 40 10.16 1.67 -11.12
N GLY A 41 9.69 2.60 -11.96
CA GLY A 41 9.35 2.32 -13.35
C GLY A 41 7.97 1.69 -13.56
N ASP A 42 7.06 1.80 -12.59
CA ASP A 42 5.67 1.40 -12.75
C ASP A 42 4.85 2.45 -13.54
N ASP A 43 3.67 2.05 -14.00
CA ASP A 43 2.72 2.96 -14.63
C ASP A 43 2.28 4.04 -13.62
N ALA A 44 2.53 5.31 -13.98
CA ALA A 44 2.22 6.45 -13.12
C ALA A 44 0.73 6.59 -12.79
N GLN A 45 -0.17 6.20 -13.70
CA GLN A 45 -1.62 6.22 -13.44
C GLN A 45 -2.00 5.11 -12.46
N ALA A 46 -1.42 3.91 -12.61
CA ALA A 46 -1.66 2.81 -11.69
C ALA A 46 -1.17 3.11 -10.27
N VAL A 47 0.00 3.78 -10.14
CA VAL A 47 0.55 4.19 -8.83
C VAL A 47 -0.31 5.26 -8.16
N GLU A 48 -0.98 6.14 -8.92
CA GLU A 48 -1.87 7.16 -8.35
C GLU A 48 -3.23 6.59 -7.92
N GLU A 49 -3.69 5.51 -8.55
CA GLU A 49 -4.93 4.81 -8.16
C GLU A 49 -4.75 3.91 -6.93
N ASN A 50 -3.53 3.43 -6.68
CA ASN A 50 -3.17 2.57 -5.54
C ASN A 50 -3.07 3.35 -4.22
#